data_AF-A0A329TWM7-F1
#
_entry.id   AF-A0A329TWM7-F1
#
_cell.length_a   1.000
_cell.length_b   1.000
_cell.length_c   1.000
_cell.angle_alpha   90.00
_cell.angle_beta   90.00
_cell.angle_gamma   90.00
#
_symmetry.space_group_name_H-M   'P 1'
#
loop_
_entity.id
_entity.type
_entity.pdbx_description
1 polymer ?
#
loop_
_entity_poly.entity_id
_entity_poly.type
_entity_poly.pdbx_seq_one_letter_code
_entity_poly.pdbx_strand_id
1 'polypeptide(L)'
;MIPFWKKTGKSGKKKPPKPAVPRTAQQSIPMQRMFEDGTCRVKANYYTRTIQYQDINYQLAQQEDKTAIFEEWCSFLNFFDSSIKFELSFVNMATDSTEFEKSIRIPYQKDGFDDVRAEYSQMLRQQLAKGNNGLTKTK
;
A
#
# COMPACT_ATOMS: atom_id res chain seq x y z
N MET A 1 48.18 -24.83 50.78
CA MET A 1 47.24 -25.73 50.08
C MET A 1 46.26 -24.84 49.32
N ILE A 2 46.45 -24.63 48.02
CA ILE A 2 45.68 -23.66 47.20
C ILE A 2 44.92 -24.48 46.15
N PRO A 3 43.58 -24.33 46.00
CA PRO A 3 42.85 -25.07 44.97
C PRO A 3 43.05 -24.45 43.58
N PHE A 4 43.33 -25.34 42.66
CA PHE A 4 43.63 -25.14 41.24
C PHE A 4 42.38 -24.70 40.46
N TRP A 5 42.44 -23.55 39.80
CA TRP A 5 41.35 -23.02 38.98
C TRP A 5 41.26 -23.78 37.65
N LYS A 6 40.17 -24.53 37.43
CA LYS A 6 39.92 -25.30 36.20
C LYS A 6 39.43 -24.38 35.09
N LYS A 7 40.27 -24.09 34.09
CA LYS A 7 39.86 -23.40 32.86
C LYS A 7 38.82 -24.24 32.10
N THR A 8 37.58 -23.77 32.05
CA THR A 8 36.55 -24.30 31.14
C THR A 8 36.87 -23.87 29.72
N GLY A 9 36.97 -24.84 28.81
CA GLY A 9 37.30 -24.63 27.41
C GLY A 9 36.26 -23.76 26.70
N LYS A 10 36.74 -22.82 25.87
CA LYS A 10 35.91 -22.02 24.97
C LYS A 10 35.14 -22.93 24.02
N SER A 11 33.83 -23.05 24.20
CA SER A 11 32.93 -23.62 23.21
C SER A 11 32.86 -22.68 22.00
N GLY A 12 33.41 -23.11 20.87
CA GLY A 12 33.34 -22.36 19.62
C GLY A 12 31.87 -22.16 19.21
N LYS A 13 31.43 -20.91 19.13
CA LYS A 13 30.13 -20.55 18.55
C LYS A 13 30.10 -21.00 17.08
N LYS A 14 29.36 -22.07 16.76
CA LYS A 14 29.10 -22.49 15.37
C LYS A 14 28.37 -21.35 14.65
N LYS A 15 28.94 -20.87 13.54
CA LYS A 15 28.31 -19.87 12.67
C LYS A 15 27.01 -20.46 12.09
N PRO A 16 25.92 -19.67 12.02
CA PRO A 16 24.69 -20.13 11.40
C PRO A 16 24.94 -20.49 9.92
N PRO A 17 24.29 -21.55 9.41
CA PRO A 17 24.42 -21.94 8.01
C PRO A 17 23.96 -20.79 7.09
N LYS A 18 24.69 -20.56 5.99
CA LYS A 18 24.33 -19.55 5.00
C LYS A 18 23.00 -19.95 4.32
N PRO A 19 22.05 -19.03 4.11
CA PRO A 19 20.81 -19.34 3.42
C PRO A 19 21.11 -19.80 1.99
N ALA A 20 20.47 -20.89 1.56
CA ALA A 20 20.62 -21.43 0.22
C ALA A 20 19.99 -20.47 -0.80
N VAL A 21 20.72 -20.17 -1.88
CA VAL A 21 20.22 -19.34 -2.97
C VAL A 21 19.10 -20.10 -3.71
N PRO A 22 17.91 -19.50 -3.89
CA PRO A 22 16.81 -20.14 -4.63
C PRO A 22 17.22 -20.47 -6.06
N ARG A 23 16.88 -21.67 -6.54
CA ARG A 23 17.14 -22.09 -7.93
C ARG A 23 15.95 -21.85 -8.85
N THR A 24 14.76 -21.63 -8.29
CA THR A 24 13.54 -21.34 -9.05
C THR A 24 12.80 -20.15 -8.44
N ALA A 25 11.95 -19.49 -9.23
CA ALA A 25 11.10 -18.41 -8.74
C ALA A 25 10.20 -18.86 -7.57
N GLN A 26 9.63 -20.08 -7.65
CA GLN A 26 8.80 -20.64 -6.58
C GLN A 26 9.57 -20.79 -5.26
N GLN A 27 10.85 -21.17 -5.32
CA GLN A 27 11.71 -21.27 -4.13
C GLN A 27 12.06 -19.92 -3.53
N SER A 28 11.93 -18.83 -4.29
CA SER A 28 12.16 -17.47 -3.77
C SER A 28 10.95 -16.90 -3.03
N ILE A 29 9.76 -17.50 -3.19
CA ILE A 29 8.54 -17.03 -2.55
C ILE A 29 8.46 -17.65 -1.14
N PRO A 30 8.52 -16.85 -0.06
CA PRO A 30 8.58 -17.36 1.31
C PRO A 30 7.17 -17.71 1.85
N MET A 31 6.36 -18.44 1.08
CA MET A 31 4.95 -18.72 1.42
C MET A 31 4.72 -20.23 1.40
N GLN A 32 4.11 -20.78 2.45
CA GLN A 32 3.75 -22.19 2.54
C GLN A 32 2.36 -22.48 1.99
N ARG A 33 1.40 -21.58 2.21
CA ARG A 33 0.00 -21.76 1.80
C ARG A 33 -0.73 -20.42 1.72
N MET A 34 -1.55 -20.26 0.69
CA MET A 34 -2.57 -19.19 0.59
C MET A 34 -3.95 -19.76 0.96
N PHE A 35 -4.71 -18.99 1.72
CA PHE A 35 -6.11 -19.26 2.03
C PHE A 35 -7.01 -18.38 1.16
N GLU A 36 -8.28 -18.79 1.01
CA GLU A 36 -9.25 -18.11 0.14
C GLU A 36 -9.60 -16.69 0.61
N ASP A 37 -9.40 -16.39 1.89
CA ASP A 37 -9.67 -15.10 2.51
C ASP A 37 -8.51 -14.08 2.35
N GLY A 38 -7.44 -14.46 1.62
CA GLY A 38 -6.24 -13.65 1.41
C GLY A 38 -5.20 -13.77 2.53
N THR A 39 -5.43 -14.62 3.53
CA THR A 39 -4.41 -14.94 4.54
C THR A 39 -3.34 -15.84 3.94
N CYS A 40 -2.07 -15.57 4.25
CA CYS A 40 -0.94 -16.40 3.89
C CYS A 40 -0.29 -17.01 5.13
N ARG A 41 0.02 -18.31 5.09
CA ARG A 41 0.94 -18.93 6.05
C ARG A 41 2.36 -18.89 5.51
N VAL A 42 3.26 -18.19 6.20
CA VAL A 42 4.68 -18.08 5.84
C VAL A 42 5.51 -19.18 6.52
N LYS A 43 5.25 -19.46 7.80
CA LYS A 43 5.83 -20.58 8.57
C LYS A 43 4.86 -21.04 9.65
N ALA A 44 5.22 -22.09 10.39
CA ALA A 44 4.45 -22.52 11.55
C ALA A 44 4.20 -21.32 12.51
N ASN A 45 2.93 -21.08 12.83
CA ASN A 45 2.48 -20.00 13.71
C ASN A 45 2.83 -18.57 13.25
N TYR A 46 3.11 -18.35 11.96
CA TYR A 46 3.32 -17.00 11.42
C TYR A 46 2.55 -16.81 10.13
N TYR A 47 1.63 -15.85 10.16
CA TYR A 47 0.69 -15.55 9.10
C TYR A 47 0.82 -14.08 8.71
N THR A 48 0.57 -13.80 7.44
CA THR A 48 0.51 -12.44 6.90
C THR A 48 -0.80 -12.28 6.14
N ARG A 49 -1.35 -11.06 6.15
CA ARG A 49 -2.55 -10.74 5.39
C ARG A 49 -2.33 -9.40 4.71
N THR A 50 -2.68 -9.33 3.43
CA THR A 50 -2.67 -8.09 2.67
C THR A 50 -4.12 -7.64 2.49
N ILE A 51 -4.38 -6.39 2.84
CA ILE A 51 -5.71 -5.78 2.76
C ILE A 51 -5.59 -4.58 1.83
N GLN A 52 -6.51 -4.49 0.87
CA GLN A 52 -6.67 -3.30 0.04
C GLN A 52 -7.62 -2.32 0.73
N TYR A 53 -7.27 -1.05 0.71
CA TYR A 53 -8.11 0.04 1.19
C TYR A 53 -8.40 1.03 0.06
N GLN A 54 -9.49 1.78 0.21
CA GLN A 54 -9.87 2.83 -0.73
C GLN A 54 -9.07 4.10 -0.47
N ASP A 55 -8.84 4.88 -1.52
CA ASP A 55 -8.19 6.18 -1.39
C ASP A 55 -9.17 7.25 -0.89
N ILE A 56 -8.67 8.16 -0.05
CA ILE A 56 -9.43 9.27 0.53
C ILE A 56 -8.78 10.61 0.17
N ASN A 57 -9.60 11.61 -0.16
CA ASN A 57 -9.07 12.93 -0.50
C ASN A 57 -8.87 13.80 0.75
N TYR A 58 -7.76 13.57 1.46
CA TYR A 58 -7.46 14.32 2.68
C TYR A 58 -7.35 15.83 2.45
N GLN A 59 -6.80 16.28 1.31
CA GLN A 59 -6.60 17.71 1.04
C GLN A 59 -7.91 18.47 0.88
N LEU A 60 -8.89 17.87 0.19
CA LEU A 60 -10.21 18.48 -0.06
C LEU A 60 -11.24 18.21 1.04
N ALA A 61 -10.91 17.39 2.04
CA ALA A 61 -11.79 17.11 3.16
C ALA A 61 -12.04 18.39 4.02
N GLN A 62 -13.21 18.45 4.65
CA GLN A 62 -13.55 19.53 5.60
C GLN A 62 -12.64 19.45 6.83
N GLN A 63 -12.59 20.52 7.62
CA GLN A 63 -11.66 20.59 8.75
C GLN A 63 -12.01 19.55 9.84
N GLU A 64 -13.30 19.30 10.04
CA GLU A 64 -13.82 18.28 10.94
C GLU A 64 -13.40 16.87 10.48
N ASP A 65 -13.59 16.57 9.19
CA ASP A 65 -13.19 15.28 8.58
C ASP A 65 -11.69 15.06 8.67
N LYS A 66 -10.88 16.09 8.38
CA LYS A 66 -9.41 16.02 8.49
C LYS A 66 -8.95 15.66 9.90
N THR A 67 -9.66 16.16 10.91
CA THR A 67 -9.38 15.88 12.31
C THR A 67 -9.74 14.44 12.64
N ALA A 68 -10.94 13.99 12.25
CA ALA A 68 -11.38 12.61 12.45
C ALA A 68 -10.46 11.59 11.78
N ILE A 69 -10.08 11.81 10.52
CA ILE A 69 -9.14 10.94 9.77
C ILE A 69 -7.80 10.84 10.50
N PHE A 70 -7.30 11.96 11.02
CA PHE A 70 -6.03 11.99 11.74
C PHE A 70 -6.10 11.22 13.07
N GLU A 71 -7.18 11.38 13.82
CA GLU A 71 -7.40 10.66 15.08
C GLU A 71 -7.54 9.15 14.86
N GLU A 72 -8.31 8.72 13.86
CA GLU A 72 -8.44 7.31 13.48
C GLU A 72 -7.10 6.72 13.06
N TRP A 73 -6.31 7.47 12.29
CA TRP A 73 -4.96 7.05 11.88
C TRP A 73 -4.04 6.84 13.09
N CYS A 74 -4.08 7.75 14.07
CA CYS A 74 -3.29 7.61 15.29
C CYS A 74 -3.75 6.40 16.11
N SER A 75 -5.05 6.18 16.24
CA SER A 75 -5.63 5.00 16.90
C SER A 75 -5.17 3.71 16.23
N PHE A 76 -5.21 3.65 14.90
CA PHE A 76 -4.74 2.51 14.12
C PHE A 76 -3.24 2.21 14.36
N LEU A 77 -2.38 3.23 14.32
CA LEU A 77 -0.95 3.03 14.57
C LEU A 77 -0.67 2.53 16.00
N ASN A 78 -1.45 3.00 16.97
CA ASN A 78 -1.34 2.60 18.37
C ASN A 78 -2.00 1.24 18.68
N PHE A 79 -2.81 0.71 17.76
CA PHE A 79 -3.47 -0.59 17.93
C PHE A 79 -2.47 -1.75 17.92
N PHE A 80 -1.38 -1.63 17.16
CA PHE A 80 -0.38 -2.69 17.04
C PHE A 80 0.63 -2.66 18.19
N ASP A 81 0.78 -3.80 18.86
CA ASP A 81 1.89 -4.00 19.78
C ASP A 81 3.19 -4.36 19.02
N SER A 82 4.29 -4.52 19.75
CA SER A 82 5.60 -4.85 19.17
C SER A 82 5.67 -6.20 18.43
N SER A 83 4.69 -7.09 18.65
CA SER A 83 4.63 -8.43 18.08
C SER A 83 4.14 -8.44 16.64
N ILE A 84 3.36 -7.43 16.22
CA ILE A 84 2.84 -7.31 14.87
C ILE A 84 3.79 -6.50 14.01
N LYS A 85 4.06 -7.00 12.79
CA LYS A 85 4.79 -6.26 11.75
C LYS A 85 3.77 -5.91 10.67
N PHE A 86 3.65 -4.63 10.37
CA PHE A 86 2.83 -4.15 9.26
C PHE A 86 3.67 -3.27 8.34
N GLU A 87 3.26 -3.20 7.08
CA GLU A 87 3.87 -2.40 6.04
C GLU A 87 2.75 -1.74 5.25
N LEU A 88 2.98 -0.52 4.79
CA LEU A 88 2.06 0.22 3.94
C LEU A 88 2.68 0.32 2.55
N SER A 89 1.92 -0.08 1.54
CA SER A 89 2.33 0.04 0.14
C SER A 89 1.41 1.04 -0.55
N PHE A 90 2.00 2.10 -1.09
CA PHE A 90 1.30 3.15 -1.82
C PHE A 90 1.64 3.04 -3.30
N VAL A 91 0.68 2.55 -4.10
CA VAL A 91 0.84 2.45 -5.55
C VAL A 91 0.32 3.73 -6.19
N ASN A 92 1.23 4.69 -6.39
CA ASN A 92 0.91 5.94 -7.07
C ASN A 92 0.92 5.73 -8.58
N MET A 93 -0.25 5.41 -9.15
CA MET A 93 -0.42 5.35 -10.61
C MET A 93 -0.71 6.76 -11.13
N ALA A 94 0.22 7.30 -11.91
CA ALA A 94 -0.04 8.52 -12.66
C ALA A 94 -1.09 8.21 -13.73
N THR A 95 -2.15 9.02 -13.75
CA THR A 95 -3.14 8.96 -14.82
C THR A 95 -2.54 9.57 -16.08
N ASP A 96 -2.58 8.84 -17.20
CA ASP A 96 -2.33 9.45 -18.50
C ASP A 96 -3.42 10.51 -18.73
N SER A 97 -3.02 11.78 -18.62
CA SER A 97 -3.93 12.92 -18.79
C SER A 97 -4.62 12.90 -20.14
N THR A 98 -4.01 12.32 -21.18
CA THR A 98 -4.56 12.31 -22.53
C THR A 98 -5.66 11.25 -22.72
N GLU A 99 -5.50 10.05 -22.15
CA GLU A 99 -6.57 9.04 -22.14
C GLU A 99 -7.73 9.46 -21.25
N PHE A 100 -7.42 10.11 -20.12
CA PHE A 100 -8.45 10.55 -19.19
C PHE A 100 -9.20 11.80 -19.67
N GLU A 101 -8.54 12.73 -20.37
CA GLU A 101 -9.22 13.84 -21.05
C GLU A 101 -10.19 13.35 -22.12
N LYS A 102 -9.85 12.25 -22.83
CA LYS A 102 -10.75 11.63 -23.80
C LYS A 102 -11.99 11.03 -23.14
N SER A 103 -11.87 10.47 -21.94
CA SER A 103 -13.00 9.81 -21.26
C SER A 103 -14.03 10.79 -20.69
N ILE A 104 -13.61 12.01 -20.35
CA ILE A 104 -14.50 13.07 -19.81
C ILE A 104 -15.02 14.02 -20.88
N ARG A 105 -14.42 14.01 -22.08
CA ARG A 105 -14.80 14.91 -23.17
C ARG A 105 -16.16 14.50 -23.71
N ILE A 106 -17.09 15.45 -23.72
CA ILE A 106 -18.38 15.25 -24.40
C ILE A 106 -18.17 15.45 -25.91
N PRO A 107 -18.48 14.44 -26.76
CA PRO A 107 -18.31 14.56 -28.19
C PRO A 107 -19.29 15.58 -28.79
N TYR A 108 -18.83 16.31 -29.81
CA TYR A 108 -19.67 17.23 -30.57
C TYR A 108 -20.71 16.47 -31.39
N GLN A 109 -21.93 17.00 -31.43
CA GLN A 109 -23.06 16.39 -32.16
C GLN A 109 -23.60 17.27 -33.29
N LYS A 110 -23.10 18.51 -33.45
CA LYS A 110 -23.52 19.46 -34.49
C LYS A 110 -25.02 19.75 -34.50
N ASP A 111 -25.65 19.72 -33.33
CA ASP A 111 -27.08 19.94 -33.12
C ASP A 111 -27.38 21.34 -32.53
N GLY A 112 -26.39 22.23 -32.52
CA GLY A 112 -26.50 23.60 -31.99
C GLY A 112 -26.17 23.75 -30.51
N PHE A 113 -25.88 22.66 -29.78
CA PHE A 113 -25.49 22.71 -28.35
C PHE A 113 -24.00 22.44 -28.10
N ASP A 114 -23.19 22.48 -29.15
CA ASP A 114 -21.77 22.15 -29.09
C ASP A 114 -20.95 23.14 -28.25
N ASP A 115 -21.40 24.39 -28.18
CA ASP A 115 -20.87 25.43 -27.29
C ASP A 115 -21.05 25.07 -25.81
N VAL A 116 -22.26 24.66 -25.41
CA VAL A 116 -22.58 24.20 -24.05
C VAL A 116 -21.77 22.94 -23.71
N ARG A 117 -21.65 22.00 -24.64
CA ARG A 117 -20.81 20.79 -24.45
C ARG A 117 -19.34 21.13 -24.24
N ALA A 118 -18.82 22.13 -24.95
CA ALA A 118 -17.44 22.58 -24.81
C ALA A 118 -17.21 23.22 -23.43
N GLU A 119 -18.11 24.11 -23.00
CA GLU A 119 -18.03 24.76 -21.69
C GLU A 119 -18.12 23.74 -20.55
N TYR A 120 -19.05 22.78 -20.63
CA TYR A 120 -19.19 21.76 -19.60
C TYR A 120 -17.97 20.83 -19.54
N SER A 121 -17.42 20.44 -20.70
CA SER A 121 -16.17 19.67 -20.77
C SER A 121 -15.00 20.42 -20.14
N GLN A 122 -14.93 21.74 -20.33
CA GLN A 122 -13.93 22.60 -19.70
C GLN A 122 -14.10 22.67 -18.18
N MET A 123 -15.34 22.82 -17.69
CA MET A 123 -15.65 22.79 -16.26
C MET A 123 -15.24 21.46 -15.62
N LEU A 124 -15.59 20.32 -16.23
CA LEU A 124 -15.20 19.00 -15.76
C LEU A 124 -13.68 18.86 -15.67
N ARG A 125 -12.95 19.29 -16.71
CA ARG A 125 -11.48 19.30 -16.72
C ARG A 125 -10.90 20.09 -15.56
N GLN A 126 -11.44 21.27 -15.25
CA GLN A 126 -10.96 22.09 -14.14
C GLN A 126 -11.22 21.48 -12.77
N GLN A 127 -12.42 20.90 -12.56
CA GLN A 127 -12.74 20.22 -11.30
C GLN A 127 -11.82 19.01 -11.07
N LEU A 128 -11.55 18.25 -12.14
CA LEU A 128 -10.68 17.07 -12.09
C LEU A 128 -9.21 17.42 -11.86
N ALA A 129 -8.70 18.49 -12.48
CA ALA A 129 -7.35 18.99 -12.25
C ALA A 129 -7.13 19.37 -10.77
N LYS A 130 -8.16 19.93 -10.11
CA LYS A 130 -8.14 20.24 -8.68
C LYS A 130 -8.33 19.00 -7.79
N GLY A 131 -9.02 17.97 -8.29
CA GLY A 131 -9.46 16.81 -7.51
C GLY A 131 -8.45 15.67 -7.36
N ASN A 132 -7.59 15.45 -8.37
CA ASN A 132 -6.80 14.21 -8.44
C ASN A 132 -5.28 14.36 -8.48
N ASN A 133 -4.70 15.56 -8.47
CA ASN A 133 -3.22 15.74 -8.52
C ASN A 133 -2.50 14.87 -9.58
N GLY A 134 -3.20 14.41 -10.62
CA GLY A 134 -2.67 13.49 -11.63
C GLY A 134 -2.58 12.01 -11.23
N LEU A 135 -3.18 11.57 -10.13
CA LEU A 135 -3.18 10.18 -9.68
C LEU A 135 -4.52 9.47 -9.97
N THR A 136 -4.44 8.20 -10.35
CA THR A 136 -5.60 7.31 -10.49
C THR A 136 -6.04 6.86 -9.09
N LYS A 137 -7.28 7.17 -8.72
CA LYS A 137 -7.87 6.72 -7.45
C LYS A 137 -8.64 5.43 -7.67
N THR A 138 -8.37 4.44 -6.83
CA THR A 138 -9.15 3.20 -6.81
C THR A 138 -10.27 3.39 -5.80
N LYS A 139 -11.52 3.30 -6.27
CA LYS A 139 -12.72 3.28 -5.44
C LYS A 139 -13.18 1.83 -5.27
#